data_AF-N2A3S3-F1
#
_entry.id   AF-N2A3S3-F1
#
_cell.length_a   1.000
_cell.length_b   1.000
_cell.length_c   1.000
_cell.angle_alpha   90.00
_cell.angle_beta   90.00
_cell.angle_gamma   90.00
#
_symmetry.space_group_name_H-M   'P 1'
#
loop_
_entity.id
_entity.type
_entity.pdbx_description
1 polymer ?
#
loop_
_entity_poly.entity_id
_entity_poly.type
_entity_poly.pdbx_seq_one_letter_code
_entity_poly.pdbx_strand_id
1 'polypeptide(L)'
;MRVQQIPNYELIIKTNSYTGNFERELISYALGTLDNVQMEMGNFHGDYEMDLFWEEEFSSKRKDYYDDYELKDEYLMETYQDVDDWEQMTFYHMTDECNSLAIQLVKPLNEYWEEIVIRRIKKFFDERPCRYSWTLPKDGKLEDLYLIDSNENRIKDYM
;
A
#
# COMPACT_ATOMS: atom_id res chain seq x y z
N MET A 1 -7.64 1.19 27.77
CA MET A 1 -7.58 -0.03 26.95
C MET A 1 -8.02 0.38 25.55
N ARG A 2 -7.11 0.47 24.60
CA ARG A 2 -7.50 0.55 23.18
C ARG A 2 -8.01 -0.84 22.82
N VAL A 3 -9.26 -0.92 22.33
CA VAL A 3 -9.81 -2.19 21.85
C VAL A 3 -8.98 -2.55 20.64
N GLN A 4 -8.25 -3.67 20.72
CA GLN A 4 -7.50 -4.19 19.58
C GLN A 4 -8.54 -4.60 18.53
N GLN A 5 -8.58 -3.82 17.45
CA GLN A 5 -9.55 -3.95 16.40
C GLN A 5 -9.01 -5.02 15.45
N ILE A 6 -9.67 -6.19 15.39
CA ILE A 6 -9.26 -7.31 14.54
C ILE A 6 -9.75 -7.02 13.12
N PRO A 7 -8.87 -7.01 12.10
CA PRO A 7 -9.28 -6.79 10.72
C PRO A 7 -10.31 -7.81 10.27
N ASN A 8 -11.34 -7.34 9.56
CA ASN A 8 -12.35 -8.23 9.00
C ASN A 8 -11.84 -8.92 7.73
N TYR A 9 -10.96 -8.25 7.00
CA TYR A 9 -10.38 -8.72 5.75
C TYR A 9 -8.95 -8.19 5.60
N GLU A 10 -8.14 -8.92 4.83
CA GLU A 10 -6.78 -8.52 4.51
C GLU A 10 -6.46 -8.77 3.04
N LEU A 11 -5.93 -7.74 2.38
CA LEU A 11 -5.35 -7.88 1.04
C LEU A 11 -3.87 -8.22 1.20
N ILE A 12 -3.53 -9.47 0.91
CA ILE A 12 -2.18 -10.03 1.06
C ILE A 12 -1.38 -9.83 -0.22
N ILE A 13 -0.18 -9.28 -0.06
CA ILE A 13 0.79 -9.01 -1.11
C ILE A 13 2.06 -9.80 -0.76
N LYS A 14 2.37 -10.84 -1.53
CA LYS A 14 3.59 -11.64 -1.34
C LYS A 14 4.67 -11.23 -2.33
N THR A 15 5.90 -11.08 -1.85
CA THR A 15 7.08 -10.73 -2.65
C THR A 15 8.22 -11.71 -2.37
N ASN A 16 9.04 -12.00 -3.37
CA ASN A 16 10.23 -12.84 -3.19
C ASN A 16 11.38 -12.14 -2.44
N SER A 17 11.26 -10.84 -2.19
CA SER A 17 12.34 -10.01 -1.67
C SER A 17 11.77 -8.81 -0.93
N TYR A 18 12.24 -8.59 0.31
CA TYR A 18 11.79 -7.50 1.17
C TYR A 18 12.98 -6.72 1.75
N THR A 19 12.83 -5.40 1.83
CA THR A 19 13.64 -4.54 2.69
C THR A 19 12.69 -3.67 3.51
N GLY A 20 13.00 -3.40 4.78
CA GLY A 20 12.11 -2.69 5.73
C GLY A 20 11.75 -1.24 5.41
N ASN A 21 11.97 -0.78 4.18
CA ASN A 21 11.55 0.52 3.68
C ASN A 21 10.59 0.40 2.47
N PHE A 22 10.27 -0.82 2.03
CA PHE A 22 9.46 -1.09 0.83
C PHE A 22 7.96 -1.04 1.09
N GLU A 23 7.53 -1.48 2.26
CA GLU A 23 6.12 -1.51 2.66
C GLU A 23 5.49 -0.12 2.58
N ARG A 24 6.14 0.91 3.16
CA ARG A 24 5.64 2.28 3.11
C ARG A 24 5.41 2.77 1.69
N GLU A 25 6.40 2.61 0.81
CA GLU A 25 6.31 3.09 -0.56
C GLU A 25 5.30 2.32 -1.41
N LEU A 26 5.27 0.99 -1.28
CA LEU A 26 4.28 0.17 -1.99
C LEU A 26 2.88 0.56 -1.58
N ILE A 27 2.65 0.70 -0.28
CA ILE A 27 1.36 1.10 0.28
C ILE A 27 0.95 2.48 -0.22
N SER A 28 1.87 3.42 -0.11
CA SER A 28 1.70 4.78 -0.60
C SER A 28 1.34 4.82 -2.07
N TYR A 29 2.05 4.07 -2.90
CA TYR A 29 1.78 3.97 -4.33
C TYR A 29 0.41 3.32 -4.61
N ALA A 30 0.11 2.21 -3.93
CA ALA A 30 -1.12 1.43 -4.11
C ALA A 30 -2.37 2.22 -3.74
N LEU A 31 -2.35 2.90 -2.59
CA LEU A 31 -3.49 3.63 -2.07
C LEU A 31 -3.52 5.09 -2.54
N GLY A 32 -2.43 5.54 -3.13
CA GLY A 32 -2.27 6.89 -3.63
C GLY A 32 -2.02 7.94 -2.55
N THR A 33 -1.31 7.54 -1.51
CA THR A 33 -0.94 8.38 -0.39
C THR A 33 0.57 8.37 -0.27
N LEU A 34 1.30 9.18 -1.06
CA LEU A 34 2.76 9.28 -0.91
C LEU A 34 3.12 9.61 0.55
N ASP A 35 3.98 8.79 1.14
CA ASP A 35 4.36 8.89 2.55
C ASP A 35 5.04 10.24 2.83
N ASN A 36 4.64 10.89 3.92
CA ASN A 36 5.27 12.10 4.43
C ASN A 36 6.77 11.88 4.74
N VAL A 37 7.22 10.64 4.94
CA VAL A 37 8.64 10.30 5.18
C VAL A 37 9.54 10.66 3.99
N GLN A 38 9.05 10.60 2.74
CA GLN A 38 9.82 11.08 1.59
C GLN A 38 9.91 12.62 1.55
N MET A 39 8.96 13.33 2.19
CA MET A 39 8.98 14.80 2.30
C MET A 39 10.02 15.31 3.30
N GLU A 40 10.48 14.48 4.24
CA GLU A 40 11.49 14.87 5.25
C GLU A 40 12.93 14.74 4.74
N MET A 41 13.16 14.13 3.57
CA MET A 41 14.48 14.16 2.93
C MET A 41 14.76 15.60 2.48
N GLY A 42 15.65 16.32 3.17
CA GLY A 42 15.90 17.77 3.00
C GLY A 42 16.29 18.30 1.61
N ASN A 43 16.30 17.45 0.57
CA ASN A 43 16.47 17.80 -0.84
C ASN A 43 15.26 17.42 -1.72
N PHE A 44 14.16 16.98 -1.12
CA PHE A 44 12.97 16.54 -1.84
C PHE A 44 12.10 17.77 -2.15
N HIS A 45 12.00 18.14 -3.43
CA HIS A 45 10.96 19.05 -3.91
C HIS A 45 9.63 18.29 -3.98
N GLY A 46 9.15 17.84 -2.82
CA GLY A 46 8.09 16.85 -2.69
C GLY A 46 6.84 17.17 -3.49
N ASP A 47 6.45 18.44 -3.52
CA ASP A 47 5.28 18.89 -4.27
C ASP A 47 5.44 18.71 -5.79
N TYR A 48 6.61 19.03 -6.35
CA TYR A 48 6.84 18.97 -7.80
C TYR A 48 7.00 17.54 -8.31
N GLU A 49 7.74 16.70 -7.58
CA GLU A 49 7.89 15.28 -7.94
C GLU A 49 6.57 14.52 -7.72
N MET A 50 5.77 14.92 -6.72
CA MET A 50 4.41 14.42 -6.52
C MET A 50 3.49 14.82 -7.68
N ASP A 51 3.50 16.09 -8.07
CA ASP A 51 2.73 16.58 -9.21
C ASP A 51 3.14 15.85 -10.50
N LEU A 52 4.43 15.66 -10.76
CA LEU A 52 4.92 14.92 -11.93
C LEU A 52 4.52 13.45 -11.92
N PHE A 53 4.68 12.78 -10.77
CA PHE A 53 4.27 11.39 -10.59
C PHE A 53 2.77 11.22 -10.85
N TRP A 54 1.96 12.13 -10.30
CA TRP A 54 0.53 12.13 -10.52
C TRP A 54 0.12 12.57 -11.93
N GLU A 55 0.85 13.48 -12.57
CA GLU A 55 0.64 13.87 -13.97
C GLU A 55 0.97 12.73 -14.94
N GLU A 56 2.03 11.96 -14.67
CA GLU A 56 2.41 10.76 -15.45
C GLU A 56 1.37 9.63 -15.27
N GLU A 57 0.84 9.41 -14.06
CA GLU A 57 -0.22 8.40 -13.80
C GLU A 57 -1.62 8.85 -14.27
N PHE A 58 -1.91 10.15 -14.21
CA PHE A 58 -3.22 10.74 -14.48
C PHE A 58 -3.19 11.77 -15.61
N SER A 59 -2.55 11.47 -16.74
CA SER A 59 -2.67 12.26 -17.98
C SER A 59 -4.11 12.33 -18.55
N SER A 60 -5.11 11.88 -17.81
CA SER A 60 -6.52 11.93 -18.12
C SER A 60 -7.21 12.90 -17.17
N LYS A 61 -8.27 13.56 -17.63
CA LYS A 61 -9.12 14.52 -16.88
C LYS A 61 -9.85 13.91 -15.65
N ARG A 62 -9.28 12.91 -14.99
CA ARG A 62 -9.86 12.23 -13.83
C ARG A 62 -9.39 12.91 -12.55
N LYS A 63 -10.37 13.31 -11.76
CA LYS A 63 -10.28 14.12 -10.55
C LYS A 63 -9.96 13.23 -9.33
N ASP A 64 -9.15 12.20 -9.53
CA ASP A 64 -8.97 11.09 -8.58
C ASP A 64 -8.19 11.51 -7.32
N TYR A 65 -7.68 12.75 -7.29
CA TYR A 65 -6.98 13.38 -6.17
C TYR A 65 -7.87 13.69 -4.96
N TYR A 66 -9.21 13.59 -5.09
CA TYR A 66 -10.15 14.06 -4.06
C TYR A 66 -11.03 12.97 -3.42
N ASP A 67 -11.03 11.74 -3.95
CA ASP A 67 -11.88 10.63 -3.43
C ASP A 67 -11.14 9.70 -2.44
N ASP A 68 -9.88 10.02 -2.08
CA ASP A 68 -9.06 9.23 -1.13
C ASP A 68 -9.68 9.11 0.27
N TYR A 69 -10.60 9.99 0.64
CA TYR A 69 -11.34 9.89 1.91
C TYR A 69 -12.27 8.68 1.93
N GLU A 70 -12.91 8.30 0.81
CA GLU A 70 -13.79 7.12 0.79
C GLU A 70 -12.97 5.84 0.99
N LEU A 71 -11.85 5.69 0.26
CA LEU A 71 -10.96 4.54 0.44
C LEU A 71 -10.47 4.45 1.89
N LYS A 72 -9.99 5.57 2.46
CA LYS A 72 -9.48 5.61 3.83
C LYS A 72 -10.55 5.39 4.90
N ASP A 73 -11.66 6.10 4.82
CA ASP A 73 -12.66 6.13 5.89
C ASP A 73 -13.59 4.91 5.85
N GLU A 74 -13.85 4.35 4.66
CA GLU A 74 -14.85 3.30 4.46
C GLU A 74 -14.26 1.88 4.36
N TYR A 75 -13.03 1.76 3.86
CA TYR A 75 -12.43 0.45 3.57
C TYR A 75 -11.21 0.16 4.41
N LEU A 76 -10.30 1.11 4.62
CA LEU A 76 -9.07 0.87 5.37
C LEU A 76 -9.36 0.79 6.88
N MET A 77 -8.65 -0.12 7.54
CA MET A 77 -8.74 -0.30 8.98
C MET A 77 -7.47 0.18 9.66
N GLU A 78 -7.58 1.23 10.47
CA GLU A 78 -6.46 1.72 11.28
C GLU A 78 -5.99 0.64 12.28
N THR A 79 -4.69 0.41 12.27
CA THR A 79 -3.97 -0.50 13.15
C THR A 79 -2.79 0.23 13.79
N TYR A 80 -2.10 -0.47 14.68
CA TYR A 80 -0.81 -0.04 15.20
C TYR A 80 0.25 -1.07 14.87
N GLN A 81 1.39 -0.58 14.41
CA GLN A 81 2.56 -1.38 14.08
C GLN A 81 3.80 -0.81 14.75
N ASP A 82 4.66 -1.68 15.26
CA ASP A 82 6.02 -1.32 15.65
C ASP A 82 6.83 -1.11 14.36
N VAL A 83 7.13 0.15 14.05
CA VAL A 83 8.01 0.52 12.93
C VAL A 83 9.22 1.24 13.52
N ASP A 84 10.42 0.69 13.30
CA ASP A 84 11.70 1.23 13.81
C ASP A 84 11.68 1.52 15.33
N ASP A 85 11.30 0.52 16.12
CA ASP A 85 11.19 0.57 17.60
C ASP A 85 10.12 1.54 18.15
N TRP A 86 9.28 2.15 17.29
CA TRP A 86 8.17 3.05 17.68
C TRP A 86 6.81 2.57 17.15
N GLU A 87 5.77 2.60 17.99
CA GLU A 87 4.39 2.34 17.56
C GLU A 87 3.89 3.46 16.64
N GLN A 88 3.53 3.13 15.41
CA GLN A 88 2.91 4.04 14.45
C GLN A 88 1.52 3.56 14.06
N MET A 89 0.63 4.53 13.83
CA MET A 89 -0.69 4.27 13.28
C MET A 89 -0.54 4.00 11.78
N THR A 90 -0.98 2.82 11.34
CA THR A 90 -0.94 2.41 9.93
C THR A 90 -2.28 1.75 9.57
N PHE A 91 -2.40 1.21 8.37
CA PHE A 91 -3.55 0.39 7.94
C PHE A 91 -3.06 -0.91 7.27
N TYR A 92 -1.83 -1.29 7.56
CA TYR A 92 -1.18 -2.48 7.01
C TYR A 92 -0.29 -3.12 8.05
N HIS A 93 0.03 -4.40 7.85
CA HIS A 93 1.06 -5.07 8.62
C HIS A 93 1.95 -6.00 7.83
N MET A 94 3.18 -6.15 8.30
CA MET A 94 4.05 -7.26 7.93
C MET A 94 3.57 -8.56 8.58
N THR A 95 3.51 -9.62 7.80
CA THR A 95 3.15 -10.97 8.27
C THR A 95 4.42 -11.81 8.51
N ASP A 96 4.26 -12.96 9.19
CA ASP A 96 5.32 -13.78 9.80
C ASP A 96 6.46 -14.25 8.86
N GLU A 97 6.34 -14.09 7.54
CA GLU A 97 7.33 -14.53 6.56
C GLU A 97 8.31 -13.42 6.10
N CYS A 98 8.25 -12.20 6.66
CA CYS A 98 9.01 -10.99 6.25
C CYS A 98 8.88 -10.58 4.77
N ASN A 99 8.24 -11.40 3.95
CA ASN A 99 8.10 -11.29 2.51
C ASN A 99 6.63 -11.08 2.11
N SER A 100 5.79 -10.73 3.07
CA SER A 100 4.34 -10.67 2.90
C SER A 100 3.78 -9.50 3.70
N LEU A 101 3.05 -8.65 2.99
CA LEU A 101 2.43 -7.42 3.48
C LEU A 101 0.92 -7.56 3.39
N ALA A 102 0.21 -7.20 4.44
CA ALA A 102 -1.25 -7.27 4.52
C ALA A 102 -1.81 -5.85 4.63
N ILE A 103 -2.65 -5.42 3.68
CA ILE A 103 -3.46 -4.20 3.84
C ILE A 103 -4.73 -4.60 4.59
N GLN A 104 -4.98 -3.95 5.73
CA GLN A 104 -6.09 -4.25 6.62
C GLN A 104 -7.34 -3.50 6.18
N LEU A 105 -8.45 -4.25 6.07
CA LEU A 105 -9.70 -3.77 5.55
C LEU A 105 -10.86 -4.03 6.52
N VAL A 106 -11.74 -3.04 6.67
CA VAL A 106 -13.01 -3.16 7.39
C VAL A 106 -14.00 -4.01 6.59
N LYS A 107 -13.92 -3.96 5.26
CA LYS A 107 -14.71 -4.73 4.30
C LYS A 107 -13.98 -4.84 2.95
N PRO A 108 -14.35 -5.77 2.05
CA PRO A 108 -13.74 -5.87 0.73
C PRO A 108 -13.89 -4.55 -0.06
N LEU A 109 -12.87 -4.22 -0.84
CA LEU A 109 -12.93 -3.10 -1.78
C LEU A 109 -14.08 -3.30 -2.77
N ASN A 110 -14.75 -2.21 -3.15
CA ASN A 110 -15.70 -2.25 -4.25
C ASN A 110 -14.94 -2.39 -5.59
N GLU A 111 -15.65 -2.67 -6.68
CA GLU A 111 -15.03 -2.90 -8.01
C GLU A 111 -14.13 -1.74 -8.46
N TYR A 112 -14.50 -0.51 -8.12
CA TYR A 112 -13.74 0.70 -8.48
C TYR A 112 -12.40 0.77 -7.75
N TRP A 113 -12.41 0.70 -6.41
CA TRP A 113 -11.20 0.76 -5.61
C TRP A 113 -10.33 -0.48 -5.80
N GLU A 114 -10.94 -1.64 -5.96
CA GLU A 114 -10.25 -2.89 -6.24
C GLU A 114 -9.45 -2.79 -7.55
N GLU A 115 -10.07 -2.32 -8.64
CA GLU A 115 -9.38 -2.13 -9.92
C GLU A 115 -8.15 -1.20 -9.75
N ILE A 116 -8.32 -0.09 -9.04
CA ILE A 116 -7.27 0.91 -8.84
C ILE A 116 -6.12 0.35 -8.00
N VAL A 117 -6.42 -0.18 -6.82
CA VAL A 117 -5.41 -0.65 -5.86
C VAL A 117 -4.65 -1.84 -6.43
N ILE A 118 -5.34 -2.83 -7.01
CA ILE A 118 -4.70 -4.02 -7.59
C ILE A 118 -3.84 -3.65 -8.80
N ARG A 119 -4.32 -2.76 -9.67
CA ARG A 119 -3.51 -2.27 -10.82
C ARG A 119 -2.24 -1.58 -10.36
N ARG A 120 -2.33 -0.74 -9.33
CA ARG A 120 -1.18 -0.01 -8.78
C ARG A 120 -0.17 -0.96 -8.12
N ILE A 121 -0.62 -1.94 -7.34
CA ILE A 121 0.27 -2.96 -6.77
C ILE A 121 1.06 -3.65 -7.87
N LYS A 122 0.40 -4.14 -8.92
CA LYS A 122 1.08 -4.81 -10.06
C LYS A 122 2.09 -3.88 -10.73
N LYS A 123 1.66 -2.65 -11.04
CA LYS A 123 2.51 -1.63 -11.68
C LYS A 123 3.75 -1.27 -10.84
N PHE A 124 3.63 -1.26 -9.51
CA PHE A 124 4.77 -1.03 -8.61
C PHE A 124 5.91 -2.03 -8.86
N PHE A 125 5.58 -3.32 -8.95
CA PHE A 125 6.58 -4.38 -9.17
C PHE A 125 7.09 -4.43 -10.62
N ASP A 126 6.22 -4.16 -11.60
CA ASP A 126 6.56 -4.23 -13.02
C ASP A 126 7.41 -3.05 -13.48
N GLU A 127 7.02 -1.83 -13.10
CA GLU A 127 7.61 -0.59 -13.64
C GLU A 127 8.59 0.08 -12.69
N ARG A 128 8.54 -0.26 -11.39
CA ARG A 128 9.37 0.35 -10.33
C ARG A 128 9.34 1.88 -10.41
N PRO A 129 8.14 2.47 -10.33
CA PRO A 129 7.93 3.90 -10.56
C PRO A 129 8.65 4.79 -9.54
N CYS A 130 9.00 4.26 -8.36
CA CYS A 130 9.78 4.97 -7.35
C CYS A 130 11.24 5.15 -7.80
N ARG A 131 11.55 6.33 -8.34
CA ARG A 131 12.87 6.67 -8.91
C ARG A 131 14.01 6.76 -7.87
N TYR A 132 13.71 6.85 -6.58
CA TYR A 132 14.69 7.22 -5.54
C TYR A 132 14.93 6.20 -4.44
N SER A 133 14.40 4.99 -4.55
CA SER A 133 14.31 4.15 -3.37
C SER A 133 15.12 2.86 -3.46
N TRP A 134 15.87 2.63 -2.39
CA TRP A 134 16.63 1.41 -2.13
C TRP A 134 15.71 0.27 -1.64
N THR A 135 14.44 0.28 -2.04
CA THR A 135 13.34 -0.35 -1.29
C THR A 135 12.91 -1.68 -1.86
N LEU A 136 12.57 -1.77 -3.15
CA LEU A 136 12.39 -3.06 -3.81
C LEU A 136 13.73 -3.52 -4.43
N PRO A 137 14.28 -4.66 -4.00
CA PRO A 137 15.50 -5.19 -4.60
C PRO A 137 15.36 -5.37 -6.12
N LYS A 138 16.47 -5.32 -6.85
CA LYS A 138 16.45 -5.39 -8.32
C LYS A 138 15.83 -6.67 -8.87
N ASP A 139 15.74 -7.71 -8.06
CA ASP A 139 15.14 -9.01 -8.34
C ASP A 139 13.79 -9.23 -7.62
N GLY A 140 13.31 -8.22 -6.88
CA GLY A 140 12.01 -8.16 -6.23
C GLY A 140 10.87 -8.30 -7.24
N LYS A 141 9.92 -9.19 -6.93
CA LYS A 141 8.78 -9.59 -7.76
C LYS A 141 7.57 -9.88 -6.89
N LEU A 142 6.39 -9.55 -7.41
CA LEU A 142 5.12 -10.00 -6.86
C LEU A 142 5.01 -11.52 -7.09
N GLU A 143 4.83 -12.28 -6.01
CA GLU A 143 4.67 -13.74 -6.04
C GLU A 143 3.22 -14.20 -5.86
N ASP A 144 2.44 -13.45 -5.08
CA ASP A 144 1.02 -13.75 -4.87
C ASP A 144 0.27 -12.46 -4.47
N LEU A 145 -1.02 -12.39 -4.82
CA LEU A 145 -1.89 -11.26 -4.50
C LEU A 145 -3.33 -11.76 -4.32
N TYR A 146 -3.84 -11.73 -3.09
CA TYR A 146 -5.14 -12.30 -2.77
C TYR A 146 -5.80 -11.64 -1.57
N LEU A 147 -7.13 -11.77 -1.47
CA LEU A 147 -7.94 -11.28 -0.36
C LEU A 147 -8.32 -12.44 0.56
N ILE A 148 -8.15 -12.25 1.86
CA ILE A 148 -8.64 -13.19 2.90
C ILE A 148 -9.68 -12.54 3.82
N ASP A 149 -10.51 -13.37 4.46
CA ASP A 149 -11.37 -12.96 5.58
C ASP A 149 -10.66 -13.13 6.92
N SER A 150 -11.32 -12.71 8.00
CA SER A 150 -10.86 -12.85 9.39
C SER A 150 -10.68 -14.29 9.89
N ASN A 151 -11.10 -15.30 9.13
CA ASN A 151 -10.83 -16.71 9.41
C ASN A 151 -9.72 -17.27 8.52
N GLU A 152 -8.95 -16.40 7.86
CA GLU A 152 -7.87 -16.73 6.92
C GLU A 152 -8.36 -17.49 5.67
N ASN A 153 -9.66 -17.46 5.37
CA ASN A 153 -10.16 -18.06 4.16
C ASN A 153 -9.80 -17.16 2.98
N ARG A 154 -9.14 -17.74 1.97
CA ARG A 154 -8.87 -17.08 0.69
C ARG A 154 -10.17 -16.87 -0.08
N ILE A 155 -10.62 -15.61 -0.16
CA ILE A 155 -11.88 -15.22 -0.79
C ILE A 155 -11.70 -14.98 -2.29
N LYS A 156 -10.57 -14.36 -2.67
CA LYS A 156 -10.36 -13.91 -4.04
C LYS A 156 -8.88 -13.86 -4.41
N ASP A 157 -8.61 -14.27 -5.65
CA ASP A 157 -7.30 -14.31 -6.28
C ASP A 157 -7.16 -13.25 -7.35
N TYR A 158 -6.07 -12.49 -7.31
CA TYR A 158 -5.74 -11.49 -8.32
C TYR A 158 -4.52 -11.88 -9.16
N MET A 159 -3.81 -12.94 -8.77
CA MET A 159 -2.69 -13.53 -9.49
C MET A 159 -2.66 -15.05 -9.29
#